data_AF-A0A7S2LY50-F1
#
_entry.id   AF-A0A7S2LY50-F1
#
_cell.length_a   1.000
_cell.length_b   1.000
_cell.length_c   1.000
_cell.angle_alpha   90.00
_cell.angle_beta   90.00
_cell.angle_gamma   90.00
#
_symmetry.space_group_name_H-M   'P 1'
#
loop_
_entity.id
_entity.type
_entity.pdbx_description
1 polymer ?
#
loop_
_entity_poly.entity_id
_entity_poly.type
_entity_poly.pdbx_seq_one_letter_code
_entity_poly.pdbx_strand_id
1 'polypeptide(L)'
;SPKPNSQGYCLVASALSGFGTSASQADRALTLFRDAMNQGGVTPDGRFLNAILRCFGDDIEAALAVWKTDVGPAAASQQGNGNINLQQAYNGLMHVCGRALRPDIATRIAYAMNKAGVEPTEVSLNCYMSGKRVAMEGKTGNNKKGLGLTNQYENLLSVECTKYNTRKWNKSKRRAGDKKIRIIL
;
A
#
# COMPACT_ATOMS: atom_id res chain seq x y z
N SER A 1 -11.27 31.92 4.12
CA SER A 1 -10.31 30.92 3.60
C SER A 1 -11.07 29.74 2.99
N PRO A 2 -10.58 29.14 1.88
CA PRO A 2 -11.21 27.93 1.33
C PRO A 2 -11.16 26.80 2.36
N LYS A 3 -12.24 26.01 2.45
CA LYS A 3 -12.30 24.84 3.32
C LYS A 3 -11.37 23.74 2.75
N PRO A 4 -10.57 23.06 3.58
CA PRO A 4 -9.73 21.96 3.11
C PRO A 4 -10.56 20.83 2.50
N ASN A 5 -10.08 20.26 1.39
CA ASN A 5 -10.65 19.09 0.75
C ASN A 5 -9.72 17.87 0.93
N SER A 6 -10.08 16.71 0.37
CA SER A 6 -9.29 15.47 0.47
C SER A 6 -7.82 15.66 0.08
N GLN A 7 -7.54 16.47 -0.95
CA GLN A 7 -6.16 16.74 -1.39
C GLN A 7 -5.37 17.55 -0.35
N GLY A 8 -6.00 18.55 0.27
CA GLY A 8 -5.39 19.31 1.36
C GLY A 8 -5.01 18.42 2.53
N TYR A 9 -5.91 17.54 2.96
CA TYR A 9 -5.63 16.57 4.02
C TYR A 9 -4.59 15.52 3.61
N CYS A 10 -4.57 15.09 2.35
CA CYS A 10 -3.55 14.21 1.80
C CYS A 10 -2.14 14.80 1.93
N LEU A 11 -1.98 16.11 1.69
CA LEU A 11 -0.68 16.78 1.84
C LEU A 11 -0.22 16.77 3.29
N VAL A 12 -1.11 17.07 4.24
CA VAL A 12 -0.80 17.03 5.68
C VAL A 12 -0.39 15.63 6.12
N ALA A 13 -1.15 14.59 5.74
CA ALA A 13 -0.82 13.20 6.05
C ALA A 13 0.51 12.75 5.40
N SER A 14 0.77 13.19 4.18
CA SER A 14 2.03 12.89 3.48
C SER A 14 3.22 13.52 4.21
N ALA A 15 3.09 14.78 4.64
CA ALA A 15 4.12 15.43 5.44
C ALA A 15 4.32 14.74 6.80
N LEU A 16 3.23 14.35 7.46
CA LEU A 16 3.27 13.65 8.74
C LEU A 16 4.03 12.32 8.66
N SER A 17 3.80 11.53 7.62
CA SER A 17 4.51 10.27 7.39
C SER A 17 5.97 10.44 6.90
N GLY A 18 6.45 11.67 6.69
CA GLY A 18 7.70 11.92 5.97
C GLY A 18 7.68 11.26 4.60
N PHE A 19 6.55 11.33 3.90
CA PHE A 19 6.29 10.63 2.64
C PHE A 19 6.46 9.09 2.73
N GLY A 20 6.22 8.54 3.92
CA GLY A 20 6.33 7.11 4.23
C GLY A 20 7.71 6.66 4.73
N THR A 21 8.60 7.59 5.07
CA THR A 21 9.97 7.30 5.56
C THR A 21 10.11 7.45 7.07
N SER A 22 9.24 8.23 7.73
CA SER A 22 9.32 8.50 9.17
C SER A 22 8.90 7.31 10.03
N ALA A 23 9.18 7.42 11.34
CA ALA A 23 8.56 6.60 12.39
C ALA A 23 7.03 6.77 12.38
N SER A 24 6.34 5.85 13.07
CA SER A 24 4.88 5.87 13.16
C SER A 24 4.37 7.20 13.74
N GLN A 25 3.31 7.72 13.12
CA GLN A 25 2.51 8.87 13.53
C GLN A 25 1.01 8.49 13.47
N ALA A 26 0.70 7.21 13.68
CA ALA A 26 -0.63 6.63 13.50
C ALA A 26 -1.72 7.42 14.24
N ASP A 27 -1.51 7.76 15.52
CA ASP A 27 -2.51 8.47 16.32
C ASP A 27 -2.86 9.83 15.73
N ARG A 28 -1.85 10.61 15.32
CA ARG A 28 -2.05 11.92 14.69
C ARG A 28 -2.74 11.80 13.34
N ALA A 29 -2.39 10.77 12.56
CA ALA A 29 -3.03 10.50 11.28
C ALA A 29 -4.50 10.11 11.45
N LEU A 30 -4.82 9.29 12.45
CA LEU A 30 -6.19 8.89 12.75
C LEU A 30 -7.05 10.07 13.22
N THR A 31 -6.51 10.94 14.08
CA THR A 31 -7.21 12.18 14.45
C THR A 31 -7.48 13.04 13.21
N LEU A 32 -6.47 13.26 12.36
CA LEU A 32 -6.62 14.01 11.11
C LEU A 32 -7.70 13.40 10.19
N PHE A 33 -7.71 12.07 10.04
CA PHE A 33 -8.67 11.34 9.23
C PHE A 33 -10.11 11.52 9.76
N ARG A 34 -10.30 11.32 11.06
CA ARG A 34 -11.61 11.44 11.71
C ARG A 34 -12.13 12.87 11.70
N ASP A 35 -11.26 13.85 11.92
CA ASP A 35 -11.62 15.27 11.83
C ASP A 35 -12.02 15.66 10.41
N ALA A 36 -11.28 15.18 9.40
CA ALA A 36 -11.60 15.43 7.99
C ALA A 36 -13.00 14.89 7.63
N MET A 37 -13.33 13.67 8.04
CA MET A 37 -14.62 13.05 7.71
C MET A 37 -15.77 13.64 8.55
N ASN A 38 -15.62 13.69 9.88
CA ASN A 38 -16.72 14.01 10.78
C ASN A 38 -16.99 15.51 10.88
N GLN A 39 -15.93 16.32 10.95
CA GLN A 39 -16.06 17.78 11.13
C GLN A 39 -15.96 18.50 9.78
N GLY A 40 -15.10 18.00 8.89
CA GLY A 40 -14.88 18.58 7.57
C GLY A 40 -15.90 18.17 6.51
N GLY A 41 -16.66 17.09 6.74
CA GLY A 41 -17.56 16.50 5.75
C GLY A 41 -16.83 16.01 4.49
N VAL A 42 -15.52 15.73 4.59
CA VAL A 42 -14.68 15.36 3.46
C VAL A 42 -14.85 13.88 3.14
N THR A 43 -15.14 13.56 1.89
CA THR A 43 -15.06 12.19 1.38
C THR A 43 -13.60 11.88 1.02
N PRO A 44 -12.92 10.95 1.69
CA PRO A 44 -11.48 10.75 1.54
C PRO A 44 -11.16 9.96 0.26
N ASP A 45 -10.43 10.57 -0.67
CA ASP A 45 -9.94 9.86 -1.86
C ASP A 45 -8.85 8.84 -1.52
N GLY A 46 -8.51 7.98 -2.48
CA GLY A 46 -7.52 6.92 -2.28
C GLY A 46 -6.11 7.43 -1.96
N ARG A 47 -5.74 8.65 -2.39
CA ARG A 47 -4.42 9.23 -2.09
C ARG A 47 -4.35 9.65 -0.64
N PHE A 48 -5.41 10.27 -0.14
CA PHE A 48 -5.50 10.63 1.26
C PHE A 48 -5.46 9.37 2.14
N LEU A 49 -6.25 8.34 1.81
CA LEU A 49 -6.25 7.08 2.55
C LEU A 49 -4.89 6.36 2.53
N ASN A 50 -4.22 6.34 1.38
CA ASN A 50 -2.85 5.83 1.25
C ASN A 50 -1.87 6.59 2.18
N ALA A 51 -1.94 7.92 2.19
CA ALA A 51 -1.09 8.75 3.05
C ALA A 51 -1.34 8.50 4.55
N ILE A 52 -2.61 8.32 4.96
CA ILE A 52 -2.97 7.92 6.32
C ILE A 52 -2.33 6.58 6.68
N LEU A 53 -2.47 5.56 5.84
CA LEU A 53 -1.90 4.24 6.10
C LEU A 53 -0.38 4.28 6.18
N ARG A 54 0.29 5.10 5.38
CA ARG A 54 1.76 5.27 5.46
C ARG A 54 2.24 5.88 6.77
N CYS A 55 1.36 6.56 7.52
CA CYS A 55 1.70 7.08 8.85
C CYS A 55 1.86 5.98 9.90
N PHE A 56 1.48 4.72 9.62
CA PHE A 56 1.65 3.62 10.57
C PHE A 56 3.08 3.08 10.61
N GLY A 57 3.96 3.52 9.71
CA GLY A 57 5.35 3.07 9.68
C GLY A 57 5.43 1.58 9.36
N ASP A 58 5.99 0.80 10.29
CA ASP A 58 6.11 -0.67 10.25
C ASP A 58 5.07 -1.41 11.11
N ASP A 59 4.13 -0.70 11.75
CA ASP A 59 3.05 -1.32 12.54
C ASP A 59 1.91 -1.80 11.64
N ILE A 60 2.12 -2.96 11.01
CA ILE A 60 1.14 -3.56 10.12
C ILE A 60 -0.12 -4.05 10.84
N GLU A 61 -0.03 -4.45 12.11
CA GLU A 61 -1.19 -4.96 12.84
C GLU A 61 -2.15 -3.81 13.17
N ALA A 62 -1.65 -2.67 13.63
CA ALA A 62 -2.47 -1.48 13.85
C ALA A 62 -3.06 -0.95 12.52
N ALA A 63 -2.28 -0.95 11.43
CA ALA A 63 -2.78 -0.54 10.12
C ALA A 63 -3.93 -1.45 9.63
N LEU A 64 -3.83 -2.77 9.85
CA LEU A 64 -4.89 -3.72 9.52
C LEU A 64 -6.12 -3.59 10.41
N ALA A 65 -5.96 -3.25 11.69
CA ALA A 65 -7.08 -2.98 12.59
C ALA A 65 -7.89 -1.78 12.08
N VAL A 66 -7.21 -0.68 11.77
CA VAL A 66 -7.81 0.55 11.23
C VAL A 66 -8.38 0.34 9.83
N TRP A 67 -7.75 -0.48 9.00
CA TRP A 67 -8.31 -0.87 7.71
C TRP A 67 -9.70 -1.48 7.85
N LYS A 68 -9.88 -2.40 8.82
CA LYS A 68 -11.16 -3.09 9.02
C LYS A 68 -12.26 -2.17 9.53
N THR A 69 -11.95 -1.22 10.41
CA THR A 69 -12.96 -0.39 11.07
C THR A 69 -13.24 0.91 10.32
N ASP A 70 -12.21 1.55 9.77
CA ASP A 70 -12.27 2.96 9.36
C ASP A 70 -11.94 3.10 7.86
N VAL A 71 -10.71 2.74 7.47
CA VAL A 71 -10.15 3.10 6.14
C VAL A 71 -10.72 2.23 5.02
N GLY A 72 -10.88 0.93 5.23
CA GLY A 72 -11.41 0.00 4.23
C GLY A 72 -12.85 0.33 3.82
N PRO A 73 -13.79 0.51 4.78
CA PRO A 73 -15.14 0.97 4.49
C PRO A 73 -15.18 2.33 3.78
N ALA A 74 -14.34 3.28 4.20
CA ALA A 74 -14.25 4.60 3.56
C ALA A 74 -13.73 4.52 2.11
N ALA A 75 -12.78 3.63 1.83
CA ALA A 75 -12.27 3.39 0.48
C ALA A 75 -13.32 2.73 -0.42
N ALA A 76 -14.09 1.77 0.10
CA ALA A 76 -15.08 1.00 -0.64
C ALA A 76 -16.38 1.78 -0.93
N SER A 77 -16.74 2.77 -0.10
CA SER A 77 -18.00 3.51 -0.22
C SER A 77 -18.01 4.56 -1.33
N GLN A 78 -16.88 4.80 -2.03
CA GLN A 78 -16.78 5.86 -3.01
C GLN A 78 -17.40 5.49 -4.37
N GLN A 79 -18.41 6.24 -4.80
CA GLN A 79 -19.09 6.07 -6.09
C GLN A 79 -18.21 6.51 -7.27
N GLY A 80 -18.33 5.82 -8.42
CA GLY A 80 -17.67 6.16 -9.69
C GLY A 80 -16.16 5.87 -9.79
N ASN A 81 -15.41 6.07 -8.70
CA ASN A 81 -13.95 5.86 -8.63
C ASN A 81 -13.52 4.84 -7.55
N GLY A 82 -14.48 4.12 -6.95
CA GLY A 82 -14.26 3.21 -5.81
C GLY A 82 -13.08 2.25 -6.01
N ASN A 83 -12.96 1.64 -7.18
CA ASN A 83 -11.85 0.71 -7.45
C ASN A 83 -10.48 1.38 -7.47
N ILE A 84 -10.36 2.60 -8.02
CA ILE A 84 -9.09 3.33 -8.03
C ILE A 84 -8.72 3.78 -6.62
N ASN A 85 -9.69 4.28 -5.87
CA ASN A 85 -9.46 4.74 -4.51
C ASN A 85 -9.12 3.59 -3.56
N LEU A 86 -9.84 2.47 -3.70
CA LEU A 86 -9.56 1.24 -2.99
C LEU A 86 -8.18 0.68 -3.34
N GLN A 87 -7.79 0.69 -4.62
CA GLN A 87 -6.45 0.29 -5.04
C GLN A 87 -5.36 1.15 -4.40
N GLN A 88 -5.53 2.48 -4.39
CA GLN A 88 -4.58 3.38 -3.77
C GLN A 88 -4.49 3.18 -2.25
N ALA A 89 -5.62 2.97 -1.57
CA ALA A 89 -5.63 2.64 -0.14
C ALA A 89 -4.89 1.33 0.13
N TYR A 90 -5.13 0.27 -0.65
CA TYR A 90 -4.37 -0.99 -0.56
C TYR A 90 -2.87 -0.80 -0.79
N ASN A 91 -2.47 0.10 -1.70
CA ASN A 91 -1.05 0.42 -1.91
C ASN A 91 -0.40 1.04 -0.65
N GLY A 92 -1.16 1.75 0.18
CA GLY A 92 -0.72 2.20 1.51
C GLY A 92 -0.42 1.02 2.44
N LEU A 93 -1.34 0.05 2.54
CA LEU A 93 -1.10 -1.18 3.32
C LEU A 93 0.11 -1.98 2.80
N MET A 94 0.26 -2.09 1.49
CA MET A 94 1.43 -2.76 0.88
C MET A 94 2.74 -2.10 1.32
N HIS A 95 2.78 -0.76 1.36
CA HIS A 95 3.94 -0.02 1.86
C HIS A 95 4.24 -0.35 3.33
N VAL A 96 3.21 -0.39 4.19
CA VAL A 96 3.36 -0.76 5.61
C VAL A 96 3.86 -2.20 5.76
N CYS A 97 3.37 -3.16 4.95
CA CYS A 97 3.92 -4.52 4.93
C CYS A 97 5.40 -4.55 4.55
N GLY A 98 5.79 -3.70 3.59
CA GLY A 98 7.19 -3.51 3.21
C GLY A 98 8.03 -3.01 4.38
N ARG A 99 7.55 -1.96 5.05
CA ARG A 99 8.19 -1.39 6.25
C ARG A 99 8.34 -2.43 7.37
N ALA A 100 7.33 -3.28 7.55
CA ALA A 100 7.31 -4.37 8.53
C ALA A 100 8.15 -5.60 8.12
N LEU A 101 8.64 -5.66 6.88
CA LEU A 101 9.26 -6.86 6.29
C LEU A 101 8.35 -8.11 6.37
N ARG A 102 7.06 -7.93 6.11
CA ARG A 102 6.01 -8.97 6.17
C ARG A 102 5.44 -9.30 4.79
N PRO A 103 6.19 -9.99 3.90
CA PRO A 103 5.71 -10.37 2.58
C PRO A 103 4.56 -11.38 2.63
N ASP A 104 4.45 -12.16 3.70
CA ASP A 104 3.33 -13.07 3.95
C ASP A 104 2.00 -12.32 4.06
N ILE A 105 1.99 -11.21 4.80
CA ILE A 105 0.82 -10.33 4.90
C ILE A 105 0.56 -9.60 3.59
N ALA A 106 1.61 -9.07 2.93
CA ALA A 106 1.47 -8.44 1.61
C ALA A 106 0.82 -9.38 0.58
N THR A 107 1.20 -10.67 0.59
CA THR A 107 0.59 -11.69 -0.28
C THR A 107 -0.89 -11.87 0.02
N ARG A 108 -1.27 -11.92 1.30
CA ARG A 108 -2.68 -11.98 1.71
C ARG A 108 -3.46 -10.73 1.31
N ILE A 109 -2.84 -9.55 1.37
CA ILE A 109 -3.44 -8.30 0.87
C ILE A 109 -3.66 -8.38 -0.64
N ALA A 110 -2.71 -8.89 -1.43
CA ALA A 110 -2.90 -9.07 -2.88
C ALA A 110 -4.11 -9.98 -3.18
N TYR A 111 -4.32 -11.05 -2.41
CA TYR A 111 -5.52 -11.87 -2.52
C TYR A 111 -6.80 -11.13 -2.09
N ALA A 112 -6.74 -10.33 -1.02
CA ALA A 112 -7.86 -9.52 -0.57
C ALA A 112 -8.26 -8.45 -1.61
N MET A 113 -7.28 -7.85 -2.30
CA MET A 113 -7.53 -6.95 -3.43
C MET A 113 -8.37 -7.64 -4.50
N ASN A 114 -7.92 -8.81 -4.97
CA ASN A 114 -8.66 -9.60 -5.97
C ASN A 114 -10.08 -9.94 -5.52
N LYS A 115 -10.24 -10.37 -4.26
CA LYS A 115 -11.56 -10.66 -3.66
C LYS A 115 -12.47 -9.42 -3.61
N ALA A 116 -11.88 -8.23 -3.46
CA ALA A 116 -12.58 -6.95 -3.48
C ALA A 116 -12.79 -6.39 -4.92
N GLY A 117 -12.48 -7.16 -5.96
CA GLY A 117 -12.65 -6.73 -7.35
C GLY A 117 -11.60 -5.72 -7.84
N VAL A 118 -10.51 -5.54 -7.09
CA VAL A 118 -9.39 -4.65 -7.44
C VAL A 118 -8.16 -5.49 -7.75
N GLU A 119 -7.59 -5.31 -8.93
CA GLU A 119 -6.41 -6.08 -9.33
C GLU A 119 -5.14 -5.56 -8.60
N PRO A 120 -4.35 -6.43 -7.94
CA PRO A 120 -3.01 -6.08 -7.51
C PRO A 120 -2.12 -5.87 -8.73
N THR A 121 -1.29 -4.82 -8.72
CA THR A 121 -0.47 -4.44 -9.88
C THR A 121 1.00 -4.26 -9.52
N GLU A 122 1.84 -4.01 -10.52
CA GLU A 122 3.23 -3.60 -10.31
C GLU A 122 3.35 -2.37 -9.41
N VAL A 123 2.37 -1.46 -9.41
CA VAL A 123 2.34 -0.33 -8.46
C VAL A 123 2.20 -0.81 -7.01
N SER A 124 1.39 -1.83 -6.77
CA SER A 124 1.21 -2.43 -5.44
C SER A 124 2.50 -3.11 -4.97
N LEU A 125 3.17 -3.86 -5.86
CA LEU A 125 4.49 -4.44 -5.60
C LEU A 125 5.54 -3.36 -5.32
N ASN A 126 5.56 -2.29 -6.11
CA ASN A 126 6.49 -1.18 -5.93
C ASN A 126 6.27 -0.46 -4.58
N CYS A 127 5.04 -0.38 -4.10
CA CYS A 127 4.76 0.17 -2.77
C CYS A 127 5.35 -0.72 -1.66
N TYR A 128 5.16 -2.05 -1.75
CA TYR A 128 5.83 -2.98 -0.83
C TYR A 128 7.36 -2.83 -0.88
N MET A 129 7.95 -2.83 -2.07
CA MET A 129 9.41 -2.70 -2.23
C MET A 129 9.93 -1.35 -1.73
N SER A 130 9.14 -0.29 -1.88
CA SER A 130 9.46 1.04 -1.32
C SER A 130 9.51 1.00 0.20
N GLY A 131 8.50 0.43 0.86
CA GLY A 131 8.50 0.28 2.31
C GLY A 131 9.65 -0.59 2.81
N LYS A 132 9.93 -1.70 2.10
CA LYS A 132 11.06 -2.60 2.41
C LYS A 132 12.39 -1.87 2.34
N ARG A 133 12.61 -1.04 1.31
CA ARG A 133 13.84 -0.26 1.17
C ARG A 133 14.08 0.63 2.39
N VAL A 134 13.06 1.37 2.82
CA VAL A 134 13.12 2.23 4.02
C VAL A 134 13.48 1.41 5.27
N ALA A 135 12.86 0.24 5.46
CA ALA A 135 13.14 -0.62 6.60
C ALA A 135 14.58 -1.19 6.60
N MET A 136 15.14 -1.43 5.41
CA MET A 136 16.50 -1.94 5.24
C MET A 136 17.55 -0.83 5.37
N GLU A 137 17.25 0.41 4.93
CA GLU A 137 18.12 1.58 5.11
C GLU A 137 18.33 1.90 6.60
N GLY A 138 17.32 1.69 7.44
CA GLY A 138 17.45 1.80 8.90
C GLY A 138 18.19 0.64 9.58
N LYS A 139 18.53 -0.43 8.84
CA LYS A 139 19.20 -1.64 9.35
C LYS A 139 20.58 -1.78 8.69
N THR A 140 21.48 -0.84 8.94
CA THR A 140 22.91 -0.94 8.64
C THR A 140 23.57 -1.96 9.57
N GLY A 141 23.37 -3.26 9.30
CA GLY A 141 24.00 -4.31 10.09
C GLY A 141 23.69 -5.71 9.58
N ASN A 142 24.75 -6.45 9.26
CA ASN A 142 24.77 -7.83 8.81
C ASN A 142 23.73 -8.74 9.49
N ASN A 143 22.61 -9.02 8.81
CA ASN A 143 21.83 -10.21 9.15
C ASN A 143 21.08 -10.78 7.94
N LYS A 144 21.85 -11.32 6.98
CA LYS A 144 21.33 -12.08 5.83
C LYS A 144 21.00 -13.55 6.16
N LYS A 145 20.70 -13.89 7.42
CA LYS A 145 20.54 -15.30 7.86
C LYS A 145 19.09 -15.82 8.04
N GLY A 146 18.07 -15.04 7.66
CA GLY A 146 16.65 -15.43 7.88
C GLY A 146 15.73 -15.43 6.64
N LEU A 147 16.26 -15.48 5.41
CA LEU A 147 15.50 -15.08 4.20
C LEU A 147 14.72 -16.19 3.48
N GLY A 148 14.77 -17.45 3.91
CA GLY A 148 14.19 -18.57 3.14
C GLY A 148 12.70 -18.40 2.84
N LEU A 149 11.88 -18.27 3.89
CA LEU A 149 10.43 -18.09 3.75
C LEU A 149 10.06 -16.68 3.26
N THR A 150 10.81 -15.65 3.68
CA THR A 150 10.63 -14.27 3.19
C THR A 150 10.72 -14.21 1.67
N ASN A 151 11.73 -14.86 1.08
CA ASN A 151 11.93 -14.90 -0.36
C ASN A 151 10.79 -15.65 -1.09
N GLN A 152 10.25 -16.73 -0.50
CA GLN A 152 9.13 -17.47 -1.09
C GLN A 152 7.87 -16.61 -1.16
N TYR A 153 7.52 -15.91 -0.07
CA TYR A 153 6.37 -14.99 -0.08
C TYR A 153 6.60 -13.79 -1.00
N GLU A 154 7.83 -13.27 -1.09
CA GLU A 154 8.13 -12.19 -2.05
C GLU A 154 8.00 -12.65 -3.50
N ASN A 155 8.39 -13.89 -3.82
CA ASN A 155 8.17 -14.47 -5.14
C ASN A 155 6.68 -14.62 -5.44
N LEU A 156 5.89 -15.14 -4.50
CA LEU A 156 4.43 -15.25 -4.64
C LEU A 156 3.80 -13.86 -4.85
N LEU A 157 4.12 -12.90 -3.99
CA LEU A 157 3.67 -11.52 -4.10
C LEU A 157 4.02 -10.92 -5.47
N SER A 158 5.25 -11.11 -5.94
CA SER A 158 5.70 -10.64 -7.24
C SER A 158 4.86 -11.26 -8.36
N VAL A 159 4.60 -12.57 -8.32
CA VAL A 159 3.75 -13.24 -9.30
C VAL A 159 2.35 -12.65 -9.25
N GLU A 160 1.70 -12.59 -8.09
CA GLU A 160 0.34 -12.02 -7.95
C GLU A 160 0.21 -10.61 -8.53
N CYS A 161 1.18 -9.72 -8.25
CA CYS A 161 1.17 -8.35 -8.74
C CYS A 161 1.56 -8.18 -10.22
N THR A 162 2.05 -9.24 -10.88
CA THR A 162 2.54 -9.17 -12.28
C THR A 162 1.82 -10.13 -13.24
N LYS A 163 1.01 -11.06 -12.74
CA LYS A 163 0.27 -12.09 -13.49
C LYS A 163 -0.38 -11.56 -14.78
N TYR A 164 -1.04 -10.42 -14.73
CA TYR A 164 -1.85 -9.87 -15.83
C TYR A 164 -1.14 -8.82 -16.69
N ASN A 165 0.12 -8.48 -16.37
CA ASN A 165 0.95 -7.71 -17.29
C ASN A 165 1.17 -8.46 -18.62
N THR A 166 0.95 -9.78 -18.62
CA THR A 166 0.91 -10.65 -19.82
C THR A 166 -0.28 -10.40 -20.75
N ARG A 167 -1.44 -9.89 -20.28
CA ARG A 167 -2.55 -9.47 -21.17
C ARG A 167 -2.32 -8.09 -21.76
N LYS A 168 -1.66 -7.19 -21.01
CA LYS A 168 -1.20 -5.87 -21.50
C LYS A 168 0.07 -5.95 -22.34
N TRP A 169 0.78 -7.08 -22.30
CA TRP A 169 2.01 -7.35 -23.05
C TRP A 169 1.84 -7.10 -24.55
N ASN A 170 0.65 -7.40 -25.11
CA ASN A 170 0.34 -7.13 -26.51
C ASN A 170 0.23 -5.62 -26.86
N LYS A 171 0.30 -4.70 -25.89
CA LYS A 171 0.16 -3.25 -26.14
C LYS A 171 1.32 -2.37 -25.67
N SER A 172 2.21 -2.82 -24.78
CA SER A 172 3.31 -1.96 -24.31
C SER A 172 4.69 -2.42 -24.78
N LYS A 173 5.25 -1.73 -25.79
CA LYS A 173 6.61 -1.88 -26.36
C LYS A 173 7.78 -1.62 -25.37
N ARG A 174 7.53 -1.46 -24.07
CA ARG A 174 8.51 -0.96 -23.10
C ARG A 174 9.45 -2.01 -22.48
N ARG A 175 9.24 -3.31 -22.69
CA ARG A 175 10.05 -4.36 -22.03
C ARG A 175 10.35 -5.58 -22.92
N ALA A 176 10.85 -5.34 -24.13
CA ALA A 176 11.30 -6.41 -25.05
C ALA A 176 12.53 -7.20 -24.56
N GLY A 177 13.16 -6.81 -23.45
CA GLY A 177 14.41 -7.41 -22.96
C GLY A 177 14.32 -8.25 -21.68
N ASP A 178 13.17 -8.30 -21.00
CA ASP A 178 13.11 -8.94 -19.68
C ASP A 178 12.93 -10.47 -19.78
N LYS A 179 13.89 -11.21 -19.22
CA LYS A 179 13.92 -12.67 -19.23
C LYS A 179 12.75 -13.23 -18.40
N LYS A 180 11.90 -14.02 -19.07
CA LYS A 180 10.76 -14.73 -18.47
C LYS A 180 11.23 -15.67 -17.35
N ILE A 181 10.70 -15.50 -16.15
CA ILE A 181 10.68 -16.59 -15.16
C ILE A 181 9.53 -17.52 -15.59
N ARG A 182 9.87 -18.71 -16.09
CA ARG A 182 8.90 -19.77 -16.36
C ARG A 182 8.78 -20.61 -15.09
N ILE A 183 7.58 -20.70 -14.53
CA ILE A 183 7.26 -21.72 -13.55
C ILE A 183 7.01 -23.00 -14.36
N ILE A 184 7.88 -23.99 -14.19
CA ILE A 184 7.66 -25.34 -14.70
C ILE A 184 6.80 -26.03 -13.65
N LEU A 185 5.59 -26.42 -14.03
CA LEU A 185 4.72 -27.33 -13.26
C LEU A 185 5.11 -28.78 -13.59
#